data_AF-A0A5A7UAA0-F1
#
_entry.id   AF-A0A5A7UAA0-F1
#
_cell.length_a   1.000
_cell.length_b   1.000
_cell.length_c   1.000
_cell.angle_alpha   90.00
_cell.angle_beta   90.00
_cell.angle_gamma   90.00
#
_symmetry.space_group_name_H-M   'P 1'
#
loop_
_entity.id
_entity.type
_entity.pdbx_description
1 polymer ?
#
loop_
_entity_poly.entity_id
_entity_poly.type
_entity_poly.pdbx_seq_one_letter_code
_entity_poly.pdbx_strand_id
1 'polypeptide(L)'
;MGNNNGNKRRKGSFVLGLEEIRKYFHIPISEAAKEMNVGLTVLKRRCRQLNIMRWPHRKHKSLNSLIQNVKEMGLTNEVKGLEEHKRLLEEMPNMDLTHTVKRLRQACFKANYKKNRRLRSNNIASLHH
;
A
#
# COMPACT_ATOMS: atom_id res chain seq x y z
N MET A 1 -2.36 -9.67 -32.39
CA MET A 1 -3.46 -9.99 -31.45
C MET A 1 -3.05 -11.27 -30.74
N GLY A 2 -2.66 -11.20 -29.46
CA GLY A 2 -2.04 -12.33 -28.75
C GLY A 2 -3.07 -13.35 -28.28
N ASN A 3 -3.06 -14.53 -28.91
CA ASN A 3 -3.92 -15.68 -28.60
C ASN A 3 -3.14 -16.72 -27.78
N ASN A 4 -3.83 -17.43 -26.86
CA ASN A 4 -3.79 -18.89 -26.62
C ASN A 4 -3.78 -19.35 -25.14
N ASN A 5 -4.91 -19.97 -24.79
CA ASN A 5 -5.09 -21.32 -24.23
C ASN A 5 -4.49 -21.74 -22.88
N GLY A 6 -5.37 -22.27 -22.04
CA GLY A 6 -5.01 -23.02 -20.83
C GLY A 6 -6.19 -23.50 -20.00
N ASN A 7 -7.11 -24.26 -20.60
CA ASN A 7 -8.18 -24.95 -19.90
C ASN A 7 -7.59 -26.07 -19.01
N LYS A 8 -7.51 -25.86 -17.68
CA LYS A 8 -7.20 -26.92 -16.71
C LYS A 8 -8.34 -27.01 -15.70
N ARG A 9 -9.33 -27.86 -16.00
CA ARG A 9 -10.31 -28.33 -15.02
C ARG A 9 -9.60 -29.29 -14.07
N ARG A 10 -9.35 -28.88 -12.82
CA ARG A 10 -9.08 -29.78 -11.68
C ARG A 10 -9.74 -29.25 -10.41
N LYS A 11 -10.83 -29.94 -10.06
CA LYS A 11 -11.28 -30.39 -8.73
C LYS A 11 -10.93 -29.53 -7.51
N GLY A 12 -11.98 -29.13 -6.80
CA GLY A 12 -11.93 -28.51 -5.49
C GLY A 12 -12.40 -27.07 -5.55
N SER A 13 -13.45 -26.74 -4.81
CA SER A 13 -13.81 -25.37 -4.47
C SER A 13 -12.60 -24.71 -3.79
N PHE A 14 -11.67 -24.15 -4.56
CA PHE A 14 -10.59 -23.31 -4.04
C PHE A 14 -11.21 -21.96 -3.70
N VAL A 15 -12.01 -21.96 -2.65
CA VAL A 15 -12.56 -20.77 -2.04
C VAL A 15 -11.37 -20.11 -1.36
N LEU A 16 -10.58 -19.36 -2.14
CA LEU A 16 -9.62 -18.41 -1.58
C LEU A 16 -10.40 -17.55 -0.59
N GLY A 17 -10.13 -17.81 0.68
CA GLY A 17 -10.72 -17.09 1.80
C GLY A 17 -10.22 -15.66 1.80
N LEU A 18 -11.06 -14.75 2.27
CA LEU A 18 -10.64 -13.36 2.50
C LEU A 18 -9.40 -13.32 3.40
N GLU A 19 -9.36 -14.17 4.41
CA GLU A 19 -8.27 -14.28 5.40
C GLU A 19 -6.93 -14.66 4.77
N GLU A 20 -6.92 -15.57 3.81
CA GLU A 20 -5.71 -15.97 3.08
C GLU A 20 -5.19 -14.82 2.22
N ILE A 21 -6.09 -14.15 1.49
CA ILE A 21 -5.74 -12.98 0.66
C ILE A 21 -5.24 -11.83 1.55
N ARG A 22 -5.80 -11.69 2.75
CA ARG A 22 -5.48 -10.65 3.74
C ARG A 22 -4.00 -10.65 4.13
N LYS A 23 -3.41 -11.84 4.29
CA LYS A 23 -2.00 -12.01 4.62
C LYS A 23 -1.07 -11.35 3.62
N TYR A 24 -1.48 -11.21 2.35
CA TYR A 24 -0.64 -10.68 1.27
C TYR A 24 -0.89 -9.22 0.92
N PHE A 25 -1.69 -8.47 1.68
CA PHE A 25 -1.97 -7.06 1.40
C PHE A 25 -0.77 -6.12 1.55
N HIS A 26 0.30 -6.59 2.19
CA HIS A 26 1.56 -5.88 2.34
C HIS A 26 2.41 -5.90 1.05
N ILE A 27 2.14 -6.81 0.10
CA ILE A 27 2.86 -6.96 -1.17
C ILE A 27 1.98 -6.63 -2.39
N PRO A 28 2.55 -6.37 -3.58
CA PRO A 28 1.76 -6.12 -4.79
C PRO A 28 0.96 -7.37 -5.19
N ILE A 29 -0.22 -7.15 -5.80
CA ILE A 29 -1.11 -8.25 -6.24
C ILE A 29 -0.42 -9.26 -7.18
N SER A 30 0.58 -8.81 -7.94
CA SER A 30 1.37 -9.70 -8.79
C SER A 30 2.23 -10.68 -8.00
N GLU A 31 2.73 -10.26 -6.84
CA GLU A 31 3.57 -11.07 -5.97
C GLU A 31 2.69 -11.94 -5.08
N ALA A 32 1.60 -11.39 -4.55
CA ALA A 32 0.55 -12.16 -3.87
C ALA A 32 0.03 -13.31 -4.74
N ALA A 33 -0.22 -13.07 -6.03
CA ALA A 33 -0.64 -14.11 -6.96
C ALA A 33 0.39 -15.24 -7.11
N LYS A 34 1.69 -14.89 -7.17
CA LYS A 34 2.78 -15.88 -7.24
C LYS A 34 2.85 -16.70 -5.96
N GLU A 35 2.81 -16.03 -4.82
CA GLU A 35 2.95 -16.66 -3.51
C GLU A 35 1.79 -17.59 -3.20
N MET A 36 0.57 -17.16 -3.55
CA MET A 36 -0.64 -17.97 -3.45
C MET A 36 -0.77 -19.02 -4.57
N ASN A 37 0.20 -19.10 -5.49
CA ASN A 37 0.18 -20.00 -6.65
C ASN A 37 -1.12 -19.91 -7.50
N VAL A 38 -1.67 -18.70 -7.63
CA VAL A 38 -2.91 -18.42 -8.36
C VAL A 38 -2.65 -17.49 -9.52
N GLY A 39 -3.37 -17.67 -10.63
CA GLY A 39 -3.30 -16.74 -11.75
C GLY A 39 -3.76 -15.34 -11.31
N LEU A 40 -3.03 -14.30 -11.73
CA LEU A 40 -3.37 -12.90 -11.41
C LEU A 40 -4.83 -12.53 -11.75
N THR A 41 -5.35 -13.05 -12.87
CA THR A 41 -6.73 -12.84 -13.30
C THR A 41 -7.73 -13.55 -12.36
N VAL A 42 -7.39 -14.74 -11.87
CA VAL A 42 -8.21 -15.50 -10.91
C VAL A 42 -8.24 -14.77 -9.57
N LEU A 43 -7.07 -14.32 -9.09
CA LEU A 43 -6.98 -13.54 -7.86
C LEU A 43 -7.77 -12.24 -7.96
N LYS A 44 -7.63 -11.46 -9.05
CA LYS A 44 -8.42 -10.25 -9.28
C LYS A 44 -9.93 -10.51 -9.29
N ARG A 45 -10.37 -11.58 -9.97
CA ARG A 45 -11.79 -11.97 -10.02
C ARG A 45 -12.30 -12.33 -8.64
N ARG A 46 -11.51 -13.06 -7.85
CA ARG A 46 -11.85 -13.42 -6.48
C ARG A 46 -11.88 -12.20 -5.55
N CYS A 47 -10.90 -11.32 -5.62
CA CYS A 47 -10.87 -10.07 -4.89
C CYS A 47 -12.15 -9.25 -5.13
N ARG A 48 -12.62 -9.16 -6.38
CA ARG A 48 -13.88 -8.47 -6.71
C ARG A 48 -15.10 -9.13 -6.03
N GLN A 49 -15.17 -10.46 -5.97
CA GLN A 49 -16.23 -11.17 -5.26
C GLN A 49 -16.21 -10.91 -3.75
N LEU A 50 -15.04 -10.67 -3.19
CA LEU A 50 -14.82 -10.37 -1.77
C LEU A 50 -14.86 -8.86 -1.48
N ASN A 51 -15.43 -8.04 -2.38
CA ASN A 51 -15.49 -6.58 -2.28
C ASN A 51 -14.13 -5.86 -2.22
N ILE A 52 -13.03 -6.52 -2.61
CA ILE A 52 -11.71 -5.91 -2.74
C ILE A 52 -11.56 -5.38 -4.18
N MET A 53 -12.12 -4.19 -4.43
CA MET A 53 -12.05 -3.56 -5.75
C MET A 53 -10.70 -2.90 -6.03
N ARG A 54 -10.01 -2.44 -4.99
CA ARG A 54 -8.65 -1.88 -5.07
C ARG A 54 -7.72 -2.64 -4.14
N TRP A 55 -6.59 -3.11 -4.69
CA TRP A 55 -5.59 -3.80 -3.91
C TRP A 55 -4.89 -2.84 -2.92
N PRO A 56 -4.92 -3.13 -1.60
CA PRO A 56 -4.50 -2.20 -0.55
C PRO A 56 -2.98 -1.94 -0.46
N HIS A 57 -2.13 -2.60 -1.27
CA HIS A 57 -0.69 -2.35 -1.34
C HIS A 57 -0.33 -0.86 -1.54
N ARG A 58 -1.09 -0.14 -2.37
CA ARG A 58 -0.87 1.30 -2.62
C ARG A 58 -1.00 2.13 -1.34
N LYS A 59 -1.96 1.77 -0.48
CA LYS A 59 -2.20 2.43 0.82
C LYS A 59 -1.10 2.04 1.82
N HIS A 60 -0.75 0.75 1.90
CA HIS A 60 0.35 0.24 2.71
C HIS A 60 1.68 0.94 2.44
N LYS A 61 2.06 1.07 1.16
CA LYS A 61 3.29 1.76 0.77
C LYS A 61 3.30 3.22 1.18
N SER A 62 2.17 3.91 1.02
CA SER A 62 2.04 5.31 1.44
C SER A 62 2.13 5.48 2.96
N LEU A 63 1.54 4.58 3.74
CA LEU A 63 1.63 4.61 5.21
C LEU A 63 3.04 4.33 5.70
N ASN A 64 3.72 3.30 5.18
CA ASN A 64 5.11 3.03 5.54
C ASN A 64 6.00 4.25 5.25
N SER A 65 5.80 4.90 4.10
CA SER A 65 6.53 6.15 3.78
C SER A 65 6.21 7.27 4.77
N LEU A 66 4.94 7.41 5.17
CA LEU A 66 4.52 8.44 6.13
C LEU A 66 5.10 8.17 7.53
N ILE A 67 5.03 6.92 8.01
CA ILE A 67 5.62 6.47 9.28
C ILE A 67 7.11 6.80 9.31
N GLN A 68 7.85 6.50 8.23
CA GLN A 68 9.27 6.80 8.15
C GLN A 68 9.55 8.31 8.24
N ASN A 69 8.76 9.15 7.55
CA ASN A 69 8.91 10.61 7.60
C ASN A 69 8.57 11.16 9.01
N VAL A 70 7.49 10.70 9.62
CA VAL A 70 7.05 11.15 10.96
C VAL A 70 8.06 10.70 12.02
N LYS A 71 8.62 9.49 11.87
CA LYS A 71 9.71 8.98 12.72
C LYS A 71 10.98 9.83 12.60
N GLU A 72 11.35 10.25 11.39
CA GLU A 72 12.47 11.17 11.17
C GLU A 72 12.22 12.56 11.79
N MET A 73 10.96 12.99 11.88
CA MET A 73 10.58 14.25 12.54
C MET A 73 10.42 14.14 14.07
N GLY A 74 10.58 12.95 14.66
CA GLY A 74 10.48 12.74 16.10
C GLY A 74 9.06 12.73 16.67
N LEU A 75 8.02 12.64 15.83
CA LEU A 75 6.61 12.64 16.27
C LEU A 75 6.14 11.23 16.64
N THR A 76 6.62 10.70 17.76
CA THR A 76 6.37 9.32 18.24
C THR A 76 4.89 8.99 18.45
N ASN A 77 4.07 9.95 18.88
CA ASN A 77 2.63 9.75 19.07
C ASN A 77 1.88 9.54 17.74
N GLU A 78 2.26 10.27 16.69
CA GLU A 78 1.68 10.10 15.36
C GLU A 78 2.19 8.84 14.66
N VAL A 79 3.42 8.39 14.95
CA VAL A 79 3.91 7.07 14.53
C VAL A 79 2.99 5.96 15.04
N LYS A 80 2.67 5.95 16.34
CA LYS A 80 1.76 4.95 16.94
C LYS A 80 0.37 4.98 16.29
N GLY A 81 -0.18 6.16 16.05
CA GLY A 81 -1.48 6.31 15.39
C GLY A 81 -1.47 5.79 13.94
N LEU A 82 -0.36 5.95 13.22
CA LEU A 82 -0.19 5.45 11.86
C LEU A 82 0.04 3.94 11.80
N GLU A 83 0.73 3.36 12.78
CA GLU A 83 0.90 1.92 12.93
C GLU A 83 -0.43 1.21 13.22
N GLU A 84 -1.25 1.79 14.09
CA GLU A 84 -2.60 1.27 14.35
C GLU A 84 -3.48 1.34 13.09
N HIS A 85 -3.40 2.46 12.35
CA HIS A 85 -4.11 2.58 11.08
C HIS A 85 -3.65 1.60 10.00
N LYS A 86 -2.35 1.24 10.02
CA LYS A 86 -1.80 0.21 9.15
C LYS A 86 -2.42 -1.14 9.51
N ARG A 87 -2.49 -1.49 10.80
CA ARG A 87 -3.14 -2.72 11.29
C ARG A 87 -4.62 -2.79 10.89
N LEU A 88 -5.36 -1.68 11.01
CA LEU A 88 -6.76 -1.61 10.59
C LEU A 88 -6.95 -1.83 9.07
N LEU A 89 -5.99 -1.43 8.23
CA LEU A 89 -6.00 -1.73 6.79
C LEU A 89 -5.63 -3.17 6.47
N GLU A 90 -4.84 -3.82 7.32
CA GLU A 90 -4.64 -5.26 7.26
C GLU A 90 -5.94 -5.99 7.58
N GLU A 91 -6.75 -5.49 8.52
CA GLU A 91 -8.00 -6.13 8.90
C GLU A 91 -9.17 -5.83 7.94
N MET A 92 -9.23 -4.62 7.39
CA MET A 92 -10.29 -4.16 6.48
C MET A 92 -9.70 -3.55 5.19
N PRO A 93 -9.48 -4.35 4.13
CA PRO A 93 -8.90 -3.85 2.88
C PRO A 93 -9.79 -2.85 2.13
N ASN A 94 -11.10 -2.88 2.37
CA ASN A 94 -12.05 -1.97 1.76
C ASN A 94 -12.24 -0.68 2.58
N MET A 95 -11.59 -0.55 3.74
CA MET A 95 -11.68 0.66 4.54
C MET A 95 -10.91 1.79 3.84
N ASP A 96 -11.57 2.94 3.69
CA ASP A 96 -10.90 4.12 3.17
C ASP A 96 -9.94 4.71 4.21
N LEU A 97 -8.86 5.35 3.74
CA LEU A 97 -7.97 6.08 4.67
C LEU A 97 -8.83 7.14 5.38
N THR A 98 -8.82 7.15 6.71
CA THR A 98 -9.56 8.16 7.48
C THR A 98 -9.07 9.56 7.13
N HIS A 99 -9.96 10.54 7.30
CA HIS A 99 -9.65 11.95 7.05
C HIS A 99 -8.43 12.43 7.84
N THR A 100 -8.22 11.91 9.06
CA THR A 100 -7.07 12.21 9.92
C THR A 100 -5.74 11.79 9.29
N VAL A 101 -5.64 10.57 8.76
CA VAL A 101 -4.43 10.09 8.08
C VAL A 101 -4.18 10.84 6.78
N LYS A 102 -5.24 11.18 6.02
CA LYS A 102 -5.12 12.01 4.80
C LYS A 102 -4.56 13.39 5.11
N ARG A 103 -5.02 14.04 6.19
CA ARG A 103 -4.53 15.34 6.66
C ARG A 103 -3.06 15.27 7.06
N LEU A 104 -2.68 14.26 7.84
CA LEU A 104 -1.30 14.05 8.28
C LEU A 104 -0.34 13.80 7.10
N ARG A 105 -0.78 13.00 6.12
CA ARG A 105 -0.04 12.79 4.86
C ARG A 105 0.23 14.10 4.14
N GLN A 106 -0.78 14.97 4.05
CA GLN A 106 -0.66 16.26 3.38
C GLN A 106 0.26 17.22 4.13
N ALA A 107 0.21 17.22 5.47
CA ALA A 107 1.12 17.99 6.32
C ALA A 107 2.58 17.55 6.15
N CYS A 108 2.85 16.23 6.21
CA CYS A 108 4.19 15.68 5.99
C CYS A 108 4.71 15.96 4.58
N PHE A 109 3.86 15.85 3.55
CA PHE A 109 4.26 16.17 2.18
C PHE A 109 4.65 17.65 2.03
N LYS A 110 3.87 18.59 2.60
CA LYS A 110 4.20 20.02 2.60
C LYS A 110 5.50 20.30 3.34
N ALA A 111 5.71 19.68 4.50
CA ALA A 111 6.95 19.81 5.28
C ALA A 111 8.16 19.31 4.50
N ASN A 112 8.07 18.12 3.90
CA ASN A 112 9.18 17.52 3.17
C ASN A 112 9.46 18.24 1.83
N TYR A 113 8.42 18.73 1.14
CA TYR A 113 8.57 19.59 -0.03
C TYR A 113 9.30 20.90 0.32
N LYS A 114 8.96 21.53 1.45
CA LYS A 114 9.64 22.75 1.94
C LYS A 114 11.09 22.48 2.34
N LYS A 115 11.38 21.34 2.97
CA LYS A 115 12.74 20.86 3.31
C LYS A 115 13.59 20.67 2.05
N ASN A 116 13.10 19.91 1.07
CA ASN A 116 13.81 19.67 -0.19
C ASN A 116 14.00 20.93 -1.04
N ARG A 117 13.03 21.87 -1.01
CA ARG A 117 13.21 23.16 -1.69
C ARG A 117 14.35 23.97 -1.07
N ARG A 118 14.42 24.01 0.28
CA ARG A 118 15.53 24.68 1.00
C ARG A 118 16.87 24.01 0.74
N LEU A 119 16.93 22.67 0.75
CA LEU A 119 18.16 21.92 0.45
C LEU A 119 18.66 22.15 -0.98
N ARG A 120 17.76 22.24 -1.98
CA ARG A 120 18.11 22.60 -3.36
C ARG A 120 18.60 24.05 -3.47
N SER A 121 17.95 24.99 -2.78
CA SER A 121 18.41 26.39 -2.73
C SER A 121 19.77 26.53 -2.06
N ASN A 122 20.02 25.81 -0.96
CA ASN A 122 21.29 25.84 -0.25
C ASN A 122 22.44 25.19 -1.04
N ASN A 123 22.17 24.09 -1.76
CA ASN A 123 23.17 23.48 -2.64
C ASN A 123 23.58 24.38 -3.81
N ILE A 124 22.64 25.14 -4.37
CA ILE A 124 22.96 26.12 -5.42
C ILE A 124 23.82 27.26 -4.85
N ALA A 125 23.56 27.70 -3.62
CA ALA A 125 24.34 28.75 -2.97
C ALA A 125 25.77 28.31 -2.59
N SER A 126 26.00 27.02 -2.27
CA SER A 126 27.34 26.49 -1.96
C SER A 126 28.20 26.18 -3.19
N LEU A 127 27.64 26.18 -4.40
CA LEU A 127 28.39 25.91 -5.65
C LEU A 127 28.98 27.19 -6.29
N HIS A 128 28.73 28.35 -5.70
CA HIS A 128 29.02 29.67 -6.28
C HIS A 128 30.00 30.50 -5.43
N HIS A 129 30.78 29.83 -4.58
CA HIS A 129 31.85 30.40 -3.74
C HIS A 129 33.08 29.49 -3.83
#